data_AF-A0A934E288-F1
#
_entry.id   AF-A0A934E288-F1
#
_cell.length_a   1.000
_cell.length_b   1.000
_cell.length_c   1.000
_cell.angle_alpha   90.00
_cell.angle_beta   90.00
_cell.angle_gamma   90.00
#
_symmetry.space_group_name_H-M   'P 1'
#
loop_
_entity.id
_entity.type
_entity.pdbx_description
1 polymer ?
#
loop_
_entity_poly.entity_id
_entity_poly.type
_entity_poly.pdbx_seq_one_letter_code
_entity_poly.pdbx_strand_id
1 'polypeptide(L)' 'LGVEVKSAEGLVDFRSLRNGALVHLCWRLGEDRVAHWHPITSGYSGRAPIEDPQRFKGELLN' A
#
# COMPACT_ATOMS: atom_id res chain seq x y z
N LEU A 1 -7.17 -1.94 11.91
CA LEU A 1 -6.25 -1.14 11.07
C LEU A 1 -5.21 -2.08 10.47
N GLY A 2 -5.21 -2.29 9.15
CA GLY A 2 -4.26 -3.16 8.45
C GLY A 2 -2.95 -2.45 8.10
N VAL A 3 -2.23 -1.94 9.11
CA VAL A 3 -0.97 -1.20 8.97
C VAL A 3 0.20 -2.12 9.31
N GLU A 4 1.20 -2.20 8.43
CA GLU A 4 2.42 -2.98 8.63
C GLU A 4 3.65 -2.09 8.54
N VAL A 5 4.40 -1.93 9.64
CA VAL A 5 5.72 -1.28 9.62
C VAL A 5 6.74 -2.29 9.08
N LYS A 6 7.35 -1.97 7.94
CA LYS A 6 8.28 -2.88 7.24
C LYS A 6 9.75 -2.60 7.56
N SER A 7 10.09 -1.35 7.93
CA SER A 7 11.46 -1.02 8.35
C SER A 7 11.51 0.25 9.22
N ALA A 8 12.57 0.36 10.02
CA ALA A 8 12.79 1.49 10.94
C ALA A 8 13.11 2.80 10.20
N GLU A 9 13.53 2.71 8.95
CA GLU A 9 13.78 3.83 8.03
C GLU A 9 12.47 4.45 7.48
N GLY A 10 11.32 4.03 8.03
CA GLY A 10 10.03 4.64 7.78
C GLY A 10 9.28 4.05 6.58
N LEU A 11 9.36 2.74 6.38
CA LEU A 11 8.59 2.03 5.37
C LEU A 11 7.31 1.44 5.98
N VAL A 12 6.15 1.79 5.43
CA VAL A 12 4.83 1.36 5.93
C VAL A 12 3.94 0.88 4.78
N ASP A 13 3.33 -0.28 4.97
CA ASP A 13 2.31 -0.85 4.08
C ASP A 13 0.92 -0.77 4.71
N PHE A 14 -0.09 -0.56 3.87
CA PHE A 14 -1.51 -0.59 4.21
C PHE A 14 -2.24 -1.59 3.33
N ARG A 15 -2.96 -2.55 3.91
CA ARG A 15 -3.74 -3.52 3.12
C ARG A 15 -4.89 -2.85 2.38
N SER A 16 -5.06 -3.22 1.12
CA SER A 16 -6.15 -2.74 0.27
C SER A 16 -6.53 -3.76 -0.79
N LEU A 17 -7.74 -3.63 -1.35
CA LEU A 17 -8.19 -4.37 -2.52
C LEU A 17 -8.14 -3.49 -3.75
N ARG A 18 -7.49 -3.98 -4.82
CA ARG A 18 -7.51 -3.41 -6.16
C ARG A 18 -8.13 -4.40 -7.12
N ASN A 19 -9.28 -4.05 -7.70
CA ASN A 19 -10.05 -4.96 -8.59
C ASN A 19 -10.32 -6.34 -7.95
N GLY A 20 -10.55 -6.39 -6.64
CA GLY A 20 -10.78 -7.64 -5.89
C GLY A 20 -9.51 -8.41 -5.51
N ALA A 21 -8.33 -7.98 -5.94
CA ALA A 21 -7.05 -8.57 -5.54
C ALA A 21 -6.45 -7.82 -4.34
N LEU A 22 -5.91 -8.57 -3.38
CA LEU A 22 -5.24 -7.99 -2.21
C LEU A 22 -3.86 -7.44 -2.62
N VAL A 23 -3.61 -6.19 -2.22
CA VAL A 23 -2.40 -5.43 -2.49
C VAL A 23 -2.00 -4.64 -1.25
N HIS A 24 -0.77 -4.12 -1.24
CA HIS A 24 -0.34 -3.13 -0.26
C HIS A 24 -0.27 -1.75 -0.91
N LEU A 25 -0.90 -0.76 -0.28
CA LEU A 25 -0.55 0.63 -0.49
C LEU A 25 0.69 0.92 0.32
N CYS A 26 1.65 1.65 -0.24
CA CYS A 26 2.97 1.77 0.34
C CYS A 26 3.35 3.23 0.49
N TRP A 27 3.90 3.56 1.66
CA TRP A 27 4.41 4.87 2.00
C TRP A 27 5.81 4.75 2.59
N ARG A 28 6.68 5.70 2.25
CA ARG A 28 8.01 5.84 2.81
C ARG A 28 8.21 7.23 3.41
N LEU A 29 8.96 7.30 4.50
CA LEU A 29 9.40 8.56 5.09
C LEU A 29 9.99 9.50 4.02
N GLY A 30 9.44 10.71 3.94
CA GLY A 30 9.75 11.71 2.92
C GLY A 30 8.72 11.80 1.78
N GLU A 31 7.79 10.85 1.67
CA GLU A 31 6.62 10.99 0.78
C GLU A 31 5.51 11.79 1.49
N ASP A 32 4.87 12.74 0.80
CA ASP A 32 3.80 13.57 1.40
C ASP A 32 2.51 12.78 1.68
N ARG A 33 2.29 11.70 0.93
CA ARG A 33 1.09 10.85 0.99
C ARG A 33 1.37 9.46 0.44
N VAL A 34 0.46 8.52 0.72
CA VAL A 34 0.44 7.22 0.05
C VAL A 34 0.19 7.44 -1.46
N ALA A 35 1.20 7.19 -2.28
CA ALA A 35 1.15 7.41 -3.73
C ALA A 35 1.48 6.16 -4.56
N HIS A 36 1.89 5.08 -3.89
CA HIS A 36 2.32 3.85 -4.52
C HIS A 36 1.57 2.66 -3.95
N TRP A 37 1.48 1.59 -4.74
CA TRP A 37 1.00 0.29 -4.31
C TRP A 37 1.92 -0.80 -4.86
N HIS A 38 1.85 -2.00 -4.31
CA HIS A 38 2.51 -3.17 -4.88
C HIS A 38 1.71 -4.46 -4.63
N PRO A 39 1.83 -5.48 -5.49
CA PRO A 39 1.38 -6.83 -5.18
C PRO A 39 1.97 -7.33 -3.85
N ILE A 40 1.22 -8.15 -3.11
CA ILE A 40 1.71 -8.74 -1.86
C ILE A 40 3.01 -9.52 -2.04
N THR A 41 3.21 -10.12 -3.21
CA THR A 41 4.37 -10.96 -3.53
C THR A 41 5.62 -10.19 -3.94
N SER A 42 5.52 -8.91 -4.30
CA SER A 42 6.65 -8.15 -4.87
C SER A 42 7.38 -7.26 -3.87
N GLY A 43 6.73 -6.88 -2.76
CA GLY A 43 7.28 -5.91 -1.81
C GLY A 43 7.58 -4.54 -2.42
N TYR A 44 8.39 -3.73 -1.72
CA TYR A 44 8.75 -2.36 -2.11
C TYR A 44 9.32 -2.28 -3.54
N SER A 45 10.23 -3.17 -3.95
CA SER A 45 10.86 -3.09 -5.27
C SER A 45 9.86 -3.17 -6.45
N GLY A 46 8.66 -3.73 -6.23
CA GLY A 46 7.59 -3.83 -7.22
C GLY A 46 6.55 -2.70 -7.17
N ARG A 47 6.89 -1.52 -6.63
CA ARG A 47 5.94 -0.41 -6.54
C ARG A 47 5.49 0.10 -7.91
N ALA A 48 4.20 0.37 -8.00
CA ALA A 48 3.55 1.07 -9.09
C ALA A 48 2.81 2.30 -8.55
N PRO A 49 2.69 3.38 -9.35
CA PRO A 49 1.97 4.57 -8.94
C PRO A 49 0.46 4.30 -8.80
N ILE A 50 -0.18 5.05 -7.92
CA ILE A 50 -1.64 5.15 -7.83
C ILE A 50 -2.11 6.21 -8.83
N GLU A 51 -2.62 5.76 -9.97
CA GLU A 51 -3.21 6.66 -10.99
C GLU A 51 -4.60 7.15 -10.59
N ASP A 52 -5.38 6.28 -9.93
CA ASP A 52 -6.74 6.54 -9.49
C ASP A 52 -6.98 5.90 -8.10
N PRO A 53 -7.03 6.71 -7.03
CA PRO A 53 -7.27 6.22 -5.67
C PRO A 53 -8.61 5.49 -5.50
N GLN A 54 -9.63 5.75 -6.33
CA GLN A 54 -10.94 5.13 -6.21
C GLN A 54 -10.92 3.63 -6.56
N ARG A 55 -9.85 3.16 -7.21
CA ARG A 55 -9.65 1.73 -7.50
C ARG A 55 -9.25 0.89 -6.29
N PHE A 56 -9.00 1.53 -5.15
CA PHE A 56 -8.52 0.90 -3.93
C PHE A 56 -9.60 0.96 -2.85
N LYS A 57 -9.90 -0.20 -2.27
CA LYS A 57 -10.81 -0.30 -1.13
C LYS A 57 -10.01 -0.64 0.11
N GLY A 58 -10.18 0.15 1.18
CA GLY A 58 -9.61 -0.21 2.47
C GLY A 58 -10.23 -1.51 2.97
N GLU A 59 -9.41 -2.41 3.51
CA GLU A 59 -9.93 -3.57 4.24
C GLU A 59 -10.52 -3.05 5.56
N LEU A 60 -11.79 -2.66 5.54
CA LEU A 60 -12.58 -2.51 6.76
C LEU A 60 -12.71 -3.93 7.31
N LEU A 61 -11.90 -4.24 8.32
CA LEU A 61 -12.11 -5.43 9.14
C LEU A 61 -13.57 -5.36 9.63
N ASN A 62 -14.39 -6.31 9.17
CA ASN A 62 -15.73 -6.53 9.71
C ASN A 62 -15.63 -6.86 11.20
#